data_AF-A0A8J6VYK5-F1
#
_entry.id   AF-A0A8J6VYK5-F1
#
_cell.length_a   1.000
_cell.length_b   1.000
_cell.length_c   1.000
_cell.angle_alpha   90.00
_cell.angle_beta   90.00
_cell.angle_gamma   90.00
#
_symmetry.space_group_name_H-M   'P 1'
#
loop_
_entity.id
_entity.type
_entity.pdbx_description
1 polymer ?
#
loop_
_entity_poly.entity_id
_entity_poly.type
_entity_poly.pdbx_seq_one_letter_code
_entity_poly.pdbx_strand_id
1 'polypeptide(L)'
;MAKAVVSGVTSIPGADVVVKFAEDDVIASDAVIVGSPVHMGSPDWRVKKFIDQVCGPLWIKDSLIGKVGAVFAAGGGYGNTGGGAELTMLALLNNFVENNPTFQEINARSYSW
;
A
#
# COMPACT_ATOMS: atom_id res chain seq x y z
N MET A 1 6.86 -8.20 5.07
CA MET A 1 5.94 -7.12 5.49
C MET A 1 4.48 -7.47 5.20
N ALA A 2 4.06 -7.82 3.98
CA ALA A 2 2.67 -8.22 3.69
C ALA A 2 2.11 -9.29 4.67
N LYS A 3 2.88 -10.36 4.97
CA LYS A 3 2.48 -11.37 5.97
C LYS A 3 2.26 -10.80 7.38
N ALA A 4 3.03 -9.79 7.78
CA ALA A 4 2.88 -9.15 9.09
C ALA A 4 1.64 -8.26 9.11
N VAL A 5 1.34 -7.56 8.01
CA VAL A 5 0.07 -6.82 7.84
C VAL A 5 -1.11 -7.78 7.96
N VAL A 6 -1.07 -8.92 7.25
CA VAL A 6 -2.11 -9.95 7.34
C VAL A 6 -2.29 -10.44 8.77
N SER A 7 -1.19 -10.78 9.46
CA SER A 7 -1.24 -11.18 10.86
C SER A 7 -1.85 -10.10 11.77
N GLY A 8 -1.59 -8.82 11.47
CA GLY A 8 -2.21 -7.69 12.17
C GLY A 8 -3.72 -7.64 11.93
N VAL A 9 -4.16 -7.74 10.67
CA VAL A 9 -5.58 -7.70 10.31
C VAL A 9 -6.33 -8.89 10.93
N THR A 10 -5.80 -10.11 10.82
CA THR A 10 -6.42 -11.33 11.37
C THR A 10 -6.51 -11.31 12.90
N SER A 11 -5.76 -10.45 13.59
CA SER A 11 -5.89 -10.30 15.05
C SER A 11 -7.13 -9.51 15.48
N ILE A 12 -7.80 -8.83 14.54
CA ILE A 12 -9.01 -8.05 14.79
C ILE A 12 -10.26 -8.89 14.51
N PRO A 13 -11.15 -9.11 15.50
CA PRO A 13 -12.40 -9.84 15.28
C PRO A 13 -13.29 -9.17 14.23
N GLY A 14 -13.76 -9.95 13.25
CA GLY A 14 -14.65 -9.47 12.19
C GLY A 14 -13.94 -8.81 11.00
N ALA A 15 -12.60 -8.80 10.98
CA ALA A 15 -11.83 -8.33 9.83
C ALA A 15 -11.46 -9.50 8.90
N ASP A 16 -11.93 -9.43 7.65
CA ASP A 16 -11.51 -10.34 6.59
C ASP A 16 -10.34 -9.74 5.79
N VAL A 17 -9.39 -10.60 5.38
CA VAL A 17 -8.21 -10.17 4.64
C VAL A 17 -7.99 -11.04 3.41
N VAL A 18 -7.81 -10.39 2.27
CA VAL A 18 -7.46 -11.03 1.01
C VAL A 18 -6.14 -10.44 0.53
N VAL A 19 -5.17 -11.31 0.24
CA VAL A 19 -3.84 -10.90 -0.24
C VAL A 19 -3.75 -11.20 -1.73
N LYS A 20 -3.52 -10.16 -2.53
CA LYS A 20 -3.39 -10.29 -3.99
C LYS A 20 -2.15 -9.57 -4.50
N PHE A 21 -1.64 -10.07 -5.62
CA PHE A 21 -0.56 -9.42 -6.36
C PHE A 21 -1.14 -8.48 -7.40
N ALA A 22 -1.46 -7.24 -7.00
CA ALA A 22 -1.79 -6.15 -7.92
C ALA A 22 -2.92 -6.49 -8.92
N GLU A 23 -4.09 -6.86 -8.41
CA GLU A 23 -5.29 -7.27 -9.18
C GLU A 23 -6.53 -6.42 -8.83
N ASP A 24 -7.58 -6.53 -9.65
CA ASP A 24 -8.73 -5.60 -9.76
C ASP A 24 -9.76 -5.60 -8.61
N ASP A 25 -9.50 -6.29 -7.48
CA ASP A 25 -10.52 -6.53 -6.44
C ASP A 25 -10.71 -5.37 -5.43
N VAL A 26 -10.22 -4.18 -5.80
CA VAL A 26 -10.21 -2.98 -4.96
C VAL A 26 -11.63 -2.52 -4.61
N ILE A 27 -12.60 -2.77 -5.49
CA ILE A 27 -14.00 -2.31 -5.34
C ILE A 27 -14.70 -3.03 -4.18
N ALA A 28 -14.48 -4.33 -4.03
CA ALA A 28 -15.17 -5.16 -3.04
C ALA A 28 -14.66 -4.94 -1.60
N SER A 29 -13.54 -4.23 -1.42
CA SER A 29 -12.86 -4.07 -0.12
C SER A 29 -13.23 -2.76 0.57
N ASP A 30 -13.50 -2.78 1.87
CA ASP A 30 -13.70 -1.54 2.66
C ASP A 30 -12.40 -0.76 2.89
N ALA A 31 -11.29 -1.49 2.96
CA ALA A 31 -9.95 -0.94 3.12
C ALA A 31 -8.93 -1.59 2.17
N VAL A 32 -7.94 -0.82 1.74
CA VAL A 32 -6.93 -1.25 0.78
C VAL A 32 -5.55 -0.89 1.31
N ILE A 33 -4.68 -1.90 1.45
CA ILE A 33 -3.30 -1.70 1.89
C ILE A 33 -2.36 -2.06 0.74
N VAL A 34 -1.61 -1.08 0.24
CA VAL A 34 -0.73 -1.26 -0.93
C VAL A 34 0.74 -1.23 -0.54
N GLY A 35 1.43 -2.31 -0.88
CA GLY A 35 2.85 -2.49 -0.61
C GLY A 35 3.70 -2.46 -1.86
N SER A 36 4.90 -1.88 -1.79
CA SER A 36 5.87 -1.95 -2.88
C SER A 36 7.31 -2.12 -2.37
N PRO A 37 8.18 -2.89 -3.03
CA PRO A 37 9.61 -2.80 -2.78
C PRO A 37 10.14 -1.45 -3.26
N VAL A 38 11.19 -0.95 -2.61
CA VAL A 38 11.84 0.31 -3.02
C VAL A 38 12.60 0.10 -4.33
N HIS A 39 12.24 0.88 -5.34
CA HIS A 39 12.95 0.96 -6.60
C HIS A 39 13.46 2.40 -6.80
N MET A 40 14.72 2.64 -6.42
CA MET A 40 15.36 3.96 -6.52
C MET A 40 14.56 5.11 -5.85
N GLY A 41 14.00 4.85 -4.66
CA GLY A 41 13.16 5.82 -3.94
C GLY A 41 11.74 5.97 -4.48
N SER A 42 11.32 5.10 -5.41
CA SER A 42 9.98 5.06 -6.00
C SER A 42 9.39 3.64 -5.94
N PRO A 43 8.07 3.48 -6.18
CA PRO A 43 7.44 2.17 -6.20
C PRO A 43 7.92 1.32 -7.39
N ASP A 44 7.96 -0.01 -7.22
CA ASP A 44 8.13 -0.93 -8.36
C ASP A 44 7.09 -0.67 -9.45
N TRP A 45 7.54 -0.77 -10.70
CA TRP A 45 6.74 -0.48 -11.89
C TRP A 45 5.44 -1.30 -11.96
N ARG A 46 5.40 -2.52 -11.39
CA ARG A 46 4.17 -3.33 -11.37
C ARG A 46 3.10 -2.72 -10.47
N VAL A 47 3.51 -2.17 -9.33
CA VAL A 47 2.60 -1.46 -8.42
C VAL A 47 2.12 -0.16 -9.06
N LYS A 48 3.03 0.57 -9.73
CA LYS A 48 2.64 1.78 -10.47
C LYS A 48 1.68 1.46 -11.62
N LYS A 49 1.93 0.38 -12.38
CA LYS A 49 1.03 -0.09 -13.44
C LYS A 49 -0.36 -0.42 -12.89
N PHE A 50 -0.45 -1.06 -11.73
CA PHE A 50 -1.73 -1.34 -11.07
C PHE A 50 -2.46 -0.06 -10.67
N ILE A 51 -1.77 0.91 -10.07
CA ILE A 51 -2.36 2.21 -9.74
C ILE A 51 -2.94 2.86 -11.01
N ASP A 52 -2.16 2.88 -12.09
CA ASP A 52 -2.56 3.56 -13.33
C ASP A 52 -3.71 2.86 -14.06
N GLN A 53 -3.66 1.52 -14.15
CA GLN A 53 -4.59 0.75 -14.97
C GLN A 53 -5.83 0.29 -14.21
N VAL A 54 -5.74 0.16 -12.88
CA VAL A 54 -6.84 -0.31 -12.03
C VAL A 54 -7.40 0.82 -11.19
N CYS A 55 -6.57 1.52 -10.41
CA CYS A 55 -7.07 2.59 -9.53
C CYS A 55 -7.52 3.83 -10.32
N GLY A 56 -6.81 4.20 -11.38
CA GLY A 56 -7.14 5.35 -12.22
C GLY A 56 -8.58 5.32 -12.78
N PRO A 57 -9.02 4.24 -13.46
CA PRO A 57 -10.40 4.11 -13.93
C PRO A 57 -11.45 4.08 -12.80
N LEU A 58 -11.09 3.61 -11.60
CA LEU A 58 -11.98 3.59 -10.44
C LEU A 58 -12.13 4.98 -9.81
N TRP A 59 -11.07 5.77 -9.83
CA TRP A 59 -11.09 7.17 -9.43
C TRP A 59 -11.99 8.00 -10.35
N ILE A 60 -11.90 7.84 -11.67
CA ILE A 60 -12.79 8.52 -12.64
C ILE A 60 -14.28 8.24 -12.34
N LYS A 61 -14.58 7.08 -11.74
CA LYS A 61 -15.93 6.63 -11.40
C LYS A 61 -16.31 6.87 -9.94
N ASP A 62 -15.52 7.65 -9.18
CA ASP A 62 -15.71 7.89 -7.75
C ASP A 62 -15.84 6.62 -6.89
N SER A 63 -15.37 5.48 -7.40
CA SER A 63 -15.58 4.16 -6.78
C SER A 63 -14.64 3.89 -5.60
N LEU A 64 -13.70 4.80 -5.35
CA LEU A 64 -12.73 4.74 -4.25
C LEU A 64 -13.11 5.67 -3.09
N ILE A 65 -14.17 6.50 -3.24
CA ILE A 65 -14.61 7.41 -2.18
C ILE A 65 -15.07 6.62 -0.95
N GLY A 66 -14.64 7.06 0.23
CA GLY A 66 -15.02 6.46 1.51
C GLY A 66 -14.26 5.19 1.89
N LYS A 67 -13.41 4.65 1.01
CA LYS A 67 -12.52 3.54 1.35
C LYS A 67 -11.34 4.02 2.19
N VAL A 68 -10.89 3.17 3.10
CA VAL A 68 -9.69 3.44 3.90
C VAL A 68 -8.45 2.91 3.18
N GLY A 69 -7.42 3.74 3.10
CA GLY A 69 -6.17 3.37 2.45
C GLY A 69 -4.99 3.30 3.41
N ALA A 70 -4.06 2.38 3.17
CA ALA A 70 -2.73 2.42 3.80
C ALA A 70 -1.64 1.97 2.82
N VAL A 71 -0.39 2.36 3.08
CA VAL A 71 0.75 1.95 2.26
C VAL A 71 1.89 1.44 3.11
N PHE A 72 2.73 0.58 2.54
CA PHE A 72 4.02 0.20 3.12
C PHE A 72 5.08 0.04 2.05
N ALA A 73 6.33 0.33 2.38
CA ALA A 73 7.47 0.08 1.48
C ALA A 73 8.48 -0.88 2.12
N ALA A 74 9.02 -1.78 1.30
CA ALA A 74 10.12 -2.66 1.69
C ALA A 74 11.40 -2.20 1.02
N GLY A 75 12.24 -1.47 1.77
CA GLY A 75 13.55 -1.00 1.30
C GLY A 75 14.67 -1.95 1.69
N GLY A 76 15.67 -2.06 0.82
CA GLY A 76 16.95 -2.70 1.11
C GLY A 76 18.08 -1.67 1.04
N GLY A 77 19.08 -1.76 1.92
CA GLY A 77 20.22 -0.85 1.95
C GLY A 77 21.30 -1.34 2.92
N TYR A 78 22.55 -0.98 2.66
CA TYR A 78 23.67 -1.34 3.54
C TYR A 78 23.42 -0.80 4.96
N GLY A 79 23.44 -1.66 5.96
CA GLY A 79 23.21 -1.28 7.36
C GLY A 79 21.73 -1.02 7.75
N ASN A 80 20.75 -1.55 7.02
CA ASN A 80 19.32 -1.44 7.37
C ASN A 80 18.80 0.01 7.46
N THR A 81 19.40 0.94 6.71
CA THR A 81 19.10 2.39 6.74
C THR A 81 17.81 2.77 5.99
N GLY A 82 16.93 1.81 5.68
CA GLY A 82 15.65 2.08 5.02
C GLY A 82 15.73 2.36 3.52
N GLY A 83 16.89 2.71 2.95
CA GLY A 83 17.18 2.66 1.52
C GLY A 83 16.16 3.37 0.61
N GLY A 84 15.54 4.46 1.05
CA GLY A 84 14.48 5.17 0.30
C GLY A 84 13.05 4.69 0.54
N ALA A 85 12.81 3.89 1.59
CA ALA A 85 11.47 3.41 1.96
C ALA A 85 10.49 4.55 2.24
N GLU A 86 10.89 5.57 3.00
CA GLU A 86 10.04 6.73 3.31
C GLU A 86 9.67 7.51 2.05
N LEU A 87 10.62 7.73 1.14
CA LEU A 87 10.36 8.36 -0.17
C LEU A 87 9.41 7.54 -1.03
N THR A 88 9.54 6.21 -0.98
CA THR A 88 8.65 5.30 -1.72
C THR A 88 7.24 5.30 -1.13
N MET A 89 7.11 5.34 0.19
CA MET A 89 5.80 5.49 0.86
C MET A 89 5.18 6.84 0.51
N LEU A 90 5.96 7.92 0.50
CA LEU A 90 5.48 9.24 0.08
C LEU A 90 5.00 9.23 -1.37
N ALA A 91 5.73 8.57 -2.27
CA ALA A 91 5.31 8.41 -3.66
C ALA A 91 4.01 7.59 -3.77
N LEU A 92 3.84 6.51 -3.02
CA LEU A 92 2.59 5.75 -2.98
C LEU A 92 1.45 6.61 -2.44
N LEU A 93 1.66 7.31 -1.32
CA LEU A 93 0.65 8.19 -0.73
C LEU A 93 0.20 9.27 -1.72
N ASN A 94 1.12 9.91 -2.44
CA ASN A 94 0.77 10.91 -3.46
C ASN A 94 -0.20 10.33 -4.50
N ASN A 95 0.11 9.15 -5.04
CA ASN A 95 -0.75 8.49 -6.03
C ASN A 95 -2.14 8.18 -5.45
N PHE A 96 -2.23 7.81 -4.18
CA PHE A 96 -3.50 7.44 -3.59
C PHE A 96 -4.32 8.63 -3.06
N VAL A 97 -3.68 9.67 -2.52
CA VAL A 97 -4.37 10.90 -2.10
C VAL A 97 -5.03 11.59 -3.30
N GLU A 98 -4.40 11.54 -4.48
CA GLU A 98 -5.02 11.99 -5.73
C GLU A 98 -6.34 11.26 -6.02
N ASN A 99 -6.41 9.96 -5.67
CA ASN A 99 -7.58 9.13 -5.89
C ASN A 99 -8.70 9.31 -4.82
N ASN A 100 -8.52 10.19 -3.84
CA ASN A 100 -9.46 10.55 -2.78
C ASN A 100 -9.96 9.47 -1.77
N PRO A 101 -9.20 8.43 -1.35
CA PRO A 101 -9.56 7.61 -0.18
C PRO A 101 -9.10 8.27 1.13
N THR A 102 -9.70 7.89 2.27
CA THR A 102 -9.24 8.36 3.60
C THR A 102 -8.03 7.54 4.04
N PHE A 103 -6.83 8.13 4.17
CA PHE A 103 -5.58 7.37 4.38
C PHE A 103 -5.01 7.39 5.81
N GLN A 104 -4.40 6.27 6.21
CA GLN A 104 -3.50 6.15 7.36
C GLN A 104 -2.14 5.57 6.92
N GLU A 105 -1.04 6.13 7.41
CA GLU A 105 0.31 5.62 7.16
C GLU A 105 0.64 4.47 8.14
N ILE A 106 1.14 3.34 7.64
CA ILE A 106 1.61 2.22 8.48
C ILE A 106 3.13 2.10 8.33
N ASN A 107 3.87 2.79 9.22
CA ASN A 107 5.33 2.71 9.28
C ASN A 107 5.77 1.57 10.21
N ALA A 108 6.08 0.40 9.64
CA ALA A 108 6.64 -0.70 10.40
C ALA A 108 8.17 -0.59 10.47
N ARG A 109 8.71 0.09 11.49
CA ARG A 109 10.14 0.00 11.84
C ARG A 109 10.42 -1.41 12.37
N SER A 110 11.32 -2.14 11.70
CA SER A 110 11.87 -3.38 12.22
C SER A 110 12.92 -3.05 13.28
N TYR A 111 12.57 -3.21 14.55
CA TYR A 111 13.57 -3.30 15.62
C TYR A 111 14.04 -4.75 15.73
N SER A 112 15.30 -5.00 15.41
CA SER A 112 16.01 -6.22 15.81
C SER A 112 16.39 -6.11 17.28
N TRP A 113 16.00 -7.09 18.10
CA TRP A 113 16.62 -7.34 19.40
C TRP A 113 18.02 -7.91 19.20
#